data_AF-A0A3D6AI90-F1
#
_entry.id   AF-A0A3D6AI90-F1
#
_cell.length_a   1.000
_cell.length_b   1.000
_cell.length_c   1.000
_cell.angle_alpha   90.00
_cell.angle_beta   90.00
_cell.angle_gamma   90.00
#
_symmetry.space_group_name_H-M   'P 1'
#
loop_
_entity.id
_entity.type
_entity.pdbx_description
1 polymer ?
#
loop_
_entity_poly.entity_id
_entity_poly.type
_entity_poly.pdbx_seq_one_letter_code
_entity_poly.pdbx_strand_id
1 'polypeptide(L)'
;MAVINTNVASLNSQRNLARSESALQTSLQRLSSGLRINSAKDDAAGLAISQRMTAQINGLDQARRNASDGVSLAQTAESALSSAGDLLQRMRELA
;
A
#
# COMPACT_ATOMS: atom_id res chain seq x y z
N MET A 1 -45.88 34.09 -24.80
CA MET A 1 -45.70 34.30 -23.34
C MET A 1 -44.32 33.82 -22.96
N ALA A 2 -43.38 34.75 -22.72
CA ALA A 2 -42.11 34.39 -22.09
C ALA A 2 -42.40 33.98 -20.64
N VAL A 3 -41.85 32.86 -20.20
CA VAL A 3 -42.04 32.37 -18.82
C VAL A 3 -41.29 33.30 -17.88
N ILE A 4 -42.00 34.29 -17.30
CA ILE A 4 -41.42 35.31 -16.40
C ILE A 4 -41.08 34.72 -15.02
N ASN A 5 -41.72 33.61 -14.62
CA ASN A 5 -41.57 33.03 -13.27
C ASN A 5 -40.49 31.93 -13.14
N THR A 6 -39.90 31.46 -14.23
CA THR A 6 -38.84 30.43 -14.17
C THR A 6 -37.80 30.70 -15.24
N ASN A 7 -36.66 31.25 -14.82
CA ASN A 7 -35.54 31.51 -15.72
C ASN A 7 -34.78 30.21 -16.01
N VAL A 8 -35.20 29.51 -17.07
CA VAL A 8 -34.59 28.24 -17.50
C VAL A 8 -33.11 28.39 -17.83
N ALA A 9 -32.68 29.54 -18.36
CA ALA A 9 -31.27 29.81 -18.64
C ALA A 9 -30.44 29.90 -17.35
N SER A 10 -30.94 30.61 -16.33
CA SER A 10 -30.32 30.66 -15.00
C SER A 10 -30.26 29.28 -14.34
N LEU A 11 -31.35 28.50 -14.41
CA LEU A 11 -31.39 27.11 -13.92
C LEU A 11 -30.39 26.18 -14.64
N ASN A 12 -30.22 26.35 -15.95
CA ASN A 12 -29.20 25.62 -16.70
C ASN A 12 -27.78 26.03 -16.28
N SER A 13 -27.51 27.33 -16.10
CA SER A 13 -26.23 27.84 -15.61
C SER A 13 -25.92 27.34 -14.20
N GLN A 14 -26.88 27.33 -13.29
CA GLN A 14 -26.73 26.79 -11.94
C GLN A 14 -26.47 25.27 -11.95
N ARG A 15 -27.16 24.50 -12.82
CA ARG A 15 -26.88 23.08 -13.00
C ARG A 15 -25.47 22.81 -13.54
N ASN A 16 -25.00 23.63 -14.49
CA ASN A 16 -23.64 23.52 -15.00
C ASN A 16 -22.59 23.92 -13.95
N LEU A 17 -22.87 24.95 -13.15
CA LEU A 17 -22.02 25.35 -12.03
C LEU A 17 -21.89 24.22 -11.00
N ALA A 18 -23.00 23.63 -10.56
CA ALA A 18 -22.99 22.52 -9.61
C ALA A 18 -22.21 21.29 -10.13
N ARG A 19 -22.27 21.02 -11.45
CA ARG A 19 -21.45 19.98 -12.08
C ARG A 19 -19.96 20.32 -12.04
N SER A 20 -19.60 21.56 -12.36
CA SER A 20 -18.22 22.03 -12.30
C SER A 20 -17.65 22.03 -10.88
N GLU A 21 -18.45 22.44 -9.88
CA GLU A 21 -18.09 22.39 -8.47
C GLU A 21 -17.83 20.95 -8.00
N SER A 22 -18.70 20.01 -8.37
CA SER A 22 -18.52 18.59 -8.04
C SER A 22 -17.25 18.02 -8.67
N ALA A 23 -16.98 18.34 -9.95
CA ALA A 23 -15.76 17.90 -10.63
C ALA A 23 -14.49 18.51 -10.00
N LEU A 24 -14.54 19.78 -9.60
CA LEU A 24 -13.45 20.46 -8.90
C LEU A 24 -13.18 19.79 -7.54
N GLN A 25 -14.22 19.45 -6.79
CA GLN A 25 -14.09 18.77 -5.50
C GLN A 25 -13.40 17.40 -5.64
N THR A 26 -13.75 16.62 -6.67
CA THR A 26 -13.07 15.35 -6.96
C THR A 26 -11.61 15.55 -7.33
N SER A 27 -11.30 16.57 -8.15
CA SER A 27 -9.92 16.91 -8.51
C SER A 27 -9.09 17.32 -7.28
N LEU A 28 -9.67 18.12 -6.38
CA LEU A 28 -9.03 18.50 -5.12
C LEU A 28 -8.80 17.30 -4.20
N GLN A 29 -9.74 16.35 -4.13
CA GLN A 29 -9.57 15.11 -3.36
C GLN A 29 -8.43 14.26 -3.91
N ARG A 30 -8.33 14.12 -5.24
CA ARG A 30 -7.23 13.41 -5.91
C ARG A 30 -5.89 14.10 -5.71
N LEU A 31 -5.87 15.43 -5.75
CA LEU A 31 -4.66 16.21 -5.48
C LEU A 31 -4.21 16.06 -4.02
N SER A 32 -5.13 16.17 -3.06
CA SER A 32 -4.83 16.08 -1.63
C SER A 32 -4.38 14.70 -1.18
N SER A 33 -4.91 13.64 -1.80
CA SER A 33 -4.52 12.25 -1.52
C SER A 33 -3.28 11.81 -2.29
N GLY A 34 -2.98 12.45 -3.42
CA GLY A 34 -2.01 11.97 -4.41
C GLY A 34 -2.45 10.67 -5.11
N LEU A 35 -3.64 10.14 -4.81
CA LEU A 35 -4.16 8.90 -5.37
C LEU A 35 -5.16 9.20 -6.49
N ARG A 36 -4.98 8.54 -7.63
CA ARG A 36 -5.93 8.63 -8.75
C ARG A 36 -7.29 8.02 -8.40
N ILE A 37 -7.29 6.93 -7.62
CA ILE A 37 -8.48 6.20 -7.19
C ILE A 37 -8.61 6.38 -5.68
N ASN A 38 -9.59 7.19 -5.25
CA ASN A 38 -9.83 7.48 -3.83
C ASN A 38 -10.99 6.67 -3.25
N SER A 39 -11.90 6.18 -4.09
CA SER A 39 -13.06 5.43 -3.64
C SER A 39 -13.36 4.24 -4.56
N ALA A 40 -14.01 3.21 -4.02
CA ALA A 40 -14.53 2.09 -4.81
C ALA A 40 -15.60 2.54 -5.83
N LYS A 41 -16.17 3.74 -5.64
CA LYS A 41 -17.10 4.36 -6.59
C LYS A 41 -16.39 4.88 -7.85
N ASP A 42 -15.12 5.28 -7.73
CA ASP A 42 -14.32 5.75 -8.88
C ASP A 42 -13.85 4.58 -9.75
N ASP A 43 -13.33 3.51 -9.13
CA ASP A 43 -12.85 2.30 -9.81
C ASP A 43 -12.69 1.15 -8.79
N ALA A 44 -13.74 0.33 -8.63
CA ALA A 44 -13.74 -0.79 -7.69
C ALA A 44 -12.66 -1.84 -8.02
N ALA A 45 -12.44 -2.11 -9.30
CA ALA A 45 -11.45 -3.10 -9.74
C ALA A 45 -10.02 -2.59 -9.52
N GLY A 46 -9.74 -1.34 -9.89
CA GLY A 46 -8.45 -0.70 -9.67
C GLY A 46 -8.11 -0.55 -8.18
N LEU A 47 -9.09 -0.23 -7.34
CA LEU A 47 -8.90 -0.19 -5.89
C LEU A 47 -8.62 -1.59 -5.31
N ALA A 48 -9.38 -2.61 -5.71
CA ALA A 48 -9.17 -3.98 -5.23
C ALA A 48 -7.79 -4.54 -5.65
N ILE A 49 -7.36 -4.27 -6.88
CA ILE A 49 -6.04 -4.66 -7.37
C ILE A 49 -4.95 -3.93 -6.57
N SER A 50 -5.09 -2.62 -6.35
CA SER A 50 -4.15 -1.82 -5.56
C SER A 50 -4.03 -2.38 -4.14
N GLN A 51 -5.14 -2.63 -3.46
CA GLN A 51 -5.15 -3.23 -2.11
C GLN A 51 -4.48 -4.61 -2.08
N ARG A 52 -4.73 -5.45 -3.09
CA ARG A 52 -4.08 -6.76 -3.21
C ARG A 52 -2.56 -6.61 -3.38
N MET A 53 -2.12 -5.68 -4.22
CA MET A 53 -0.69 -5.38 -4.40
C MET A 53 -0.06 -4.87 -3.10
N THR A 54 -0.71 -3.94 -2.39
CA THR A 54 -0.24 -3.45 -1.08
C THR A 54 -0.12 -4.59 -0.07
N ALA A 55 -1.12 -5.47 0.01
CA ALA A 55 -1.07 -6.64 0.89
C ALA A 55 0.09 -7.57 0.53
N GLN A 56 0.31 -7.81 -0.77
CA GLN A 56 1.43 -8.62 -1.26
C GLN A 56 2.78 -7.99 -0.92
N ILE A 57 2.95 -6.67 -1.11
CA ILE A 57 4.16 -5.94 -0.75
C ILE A 57 4.45 -6.09 0.73
N ASN A 58 3.46 -5.83 1.59
CA ASN A 58 3.62 -5.98 3.04
C ASN A 58 3.99 -7.42 3.43
N GLY A 59 3.37 -8.41 2.77
CA GLY A 59 3.70 -9.82 2.96
C GLY A 59 5.13 -10.16 2.54
N LEU A 60 5.60 -9.63 1.41
CA LEU A 60 6.98 -9.80 0.94
C LEU A 60 7.99 -9.11 1.85
N ASP A 61 7.68 -7.93 2.39
CA ASP A 61 8.55 -7.24 3.34
C ASP A 61 8.69 -8.03 4.64
N GLN A 62 7.61 -8.63 5.14
CA GLN A 62 7.68 -9.53 6.28
C GLN A 62 8.46 -10.80 5.95
N ALA A 63 8.25 -11.40 4.77
CA ALA A 63 8.99 -12.57 4.33
C ALA A 63 10.49 -12.29 4.23
N ARG A 64 10.88 -11.11 3.75
CA ARG A 64 12.28 -10.66 3.73
C ARG A 64 12.87 -10.55 5.12
N ARG A 65 12.14 -9.99 6.08
CA ARG A 65 12.58 -9.92 7.49
C ARG A 65 12.76 -11.32 8.07
N ASN A 66 11.78 -12.19 7.90
CA ASN A 66 11.85 -13.58 8.37
C ASN A 66 13.03 -14.35 7.76
N ALA A 67 13.32 -14.13 6.46
CA ALA A 67 14.48 -14.73 5.81
C ALA A 67 15.80 -14.20 6.40
N SER A 68 15.89 -12.90 6.67
CA SER A 68 17.05 -12.30 7.36
C SER A 68 17.25 -12.90 8.75
N ASP A 69 16.18 -13.04 9.53
CA ASP A 69 16.24 -13.64 10.86
C ASP A 69 16.67 -15.11 10.80
N GLY A 70 16.18 -15.86 9.81
CA GLY A 70 16.61 -17.23 9.54
C GLY A 70 18.10 -17.35 9.21
N VAL A 71 18.64 -16.40 8.42
CA VAL A 71 20.07 -16.33 8.12
C VAL A 71 20.88 -16.02 9.38
N SER A 72 20.45 -15.04 10.19
CA SER A 72 21.12 -14.71 11.45
C SER A 72 21.11 -15.88 12.43
N LEU A 73 20.01 -16.63 12.51
CA LEU A 73 19.94 -17.85 13.32
C LEU A 73 20.91 -18.92 12.82
N ALA A 74 20.95 -19.16 11.51
CA ALA A 74 21.86 -20.13 10.91
C ALA A 74 23.33 -19.77 11.17
N GLN A 75 23.70 -18.49 11.04
CA GLN A 75 25.05 -18.00 11.34
C GLN A 75 25.42 -18.16 12.82
N THR A 76 24.46 -17.93 13.73
CA THR A 76 24.66 -18.12 15.17
C THR A 76 24.87 -19.61 15.47
N ALA A 77 24.08 -20.49 14.85
CA ALA A 77 24.22 -21.93 15.00
C ALA A 77 25.55 -22.43 14.43
N GLU A 78 25.97 -21.96 13.26
CA GLU A 78 27.26 -22.29 12.64
C GLU A 78 28.44 -21.88 13.53
N SER A 79 28.41 -20.67 14.11
CA SER A 79 29.43 -20.20 15.05
C SER A 79 29.51 -21.06 16.31
N ALA A 80 28.35 -21.48 16.84
CA ALA A 80 28.29 -22.37 17.99
C ALA A 80 28.83 -23.77 17.66
N LEU A 81 28.51 -24.30 16.48
CA LEU A 81 29.01 -25.60 16.01
C LEU A 81 30.53 -25.57 15.79
N SER A 82 31.08 -24.48 15.26
CA SER A 82 32.53 -24.32 15.14
C SER A 82 33.20 -24.41 16.51
N SER A 83 32.67 -23.70 17.51
CA SER A 83 33.20 -23.73 18.88
C SER A 83 33.11 -25.14 19.50
N ALA A 84 32.00 -25.85 19.25
CA ALA A 84 31.85 -27.24 19.71
C ALA A 84 32.86 -28.18 19.02
N GLY A 85 33.13 -27.98 17.73
CA GLY A 85 34.16 -28.70 16.98
C GLY A 85 35.55 -28.52 17.58
N ASP A 86 35.93 -27.28 17.89
CA ASP A 86 37.21 -26.95 18.51
C ASP A 86 37.37 -27.61 19.90
N LEU A 87 36.30 -27.61 20.70
CA LEU A 87 36.29 -28.30 22.01
C LEU A 87 36.49 -29.81 21.86
N LEU A 88 35.81 -30.44 20.89
CA LEU A 88 35.96 -31.88 20.62
C LEU A 88 37.38 -32.24 20.16
N GLN A 89 38.00 -31.39 19.32
CA GLN A 89 39.39 -31.58 18.92
C GLN A 89 40.33 -31.52 20.12
N ARG A 90 40.14 -30.51 20.99
CA ARG A 90 40.95 -30.36 22.21
C ARG A 90 40.78 -31.53 23.18
N MET A 91 39.57 -32.09 23.30
CA MET A 91 39.36 -33.31 24.08
C MET A 91 40.13 -34.51 23.52
N ARG A 92 40.22 -34.64 22.18
CA ARG A 92 40.99 -35.72 21.54
C ARG A 92 42.49 -35.57 21.74
N GLU A 93 43.00 -34.34 21.85
CA GLU A 93 44.42 -34.09 22.15
C GLU A 93 44.77 -34.39 23.62
N LEU A 94 43.78 -34.39 24.52
CA LEU A 94 43.96 -34.62 25.96
C LEU A 94 43.72 -36.08 26.39
N ALA A 95 43.19 -36.94 25.52
CA ALA A 95 42.90 -38.36 25.78
C ALA A 95 44.07 -39.26 25.39
#